data_AF-A0A0M2V0P5-F1
#
_entry.id   AF-A0A0M2V0P5-F1
#
_cell.length_a   1.000
_cell.length_b   1.000
_cell.length_c   1.000
_cell.angle_alpha   90.00
_cell.angle_beta   90.00
_cell.angle_gamma   90.00
#
_symmetry.space_group_name_H-M   'P 1'
#
loop_
_entity.id
_entity.type
_entity.pdbx_description
1 polymer ?
#
loop_
_entity_poly.entity_id
_entity_poly.type
_entity_poly.pdbx_seq_one_letter_code
_entity_poly.pdbx_strand_id
1 'polypeptide(L)'
;MTKIITPEAVVAYSQCLRKAFLILCSERQGMPHDYVRLLQEQARRNRIKYVNLIEQEHPGVSTGNAAVLLNGEDVLLEVPLRLHDSAS
;
A
#
# COMPACT_ATOMS: atom_id res chain seq x y z
N MET A 1 -20.25 -18.37 15.10
CA MET A 1 -19.15 -19.17 14.53
C MET A 1 -18.33 -19.74 15.67
N THR A 2 -18.12 -21.05 15.70
CA THR A 2 -17.24 -21.71 16.68
C THR A 2 -15.78 -21.40 16.34
N LYS A 3 -15.04 -20.84 17.30
CA LYS A 3 -13.60 -20.56 17.16
C LYS A 3 -12.83 -21.85 17.44
N ILE A 4 -12.11 -22.37 16.45
CA ILE A 4 -11.30 -23.59 16.61
C ILE A 4 -10.03 -23.22 17.38
N ILE A 5 -9.79 -23.89 18.50
CA ILE A 5 -8.55 -23.73 19.27
C ILE A 5 -7.45 -24.52 18.57
N THR A 6 -6.43 -23.82 18.07
CA THR A 6 -5.26 -24.43 17.42
C THR A 6 -4.09 -24.57 18.39
N PRO A 7 -3.11 -25.47 18.13
CA PRO A 7 -1.89 -25.57 18.95
C PRO A 7 -1.16 -24.23 19.10
N GLU A 8 -1.15 -23.39 18.06
CA GLU A 8 -0.53 -22.07 18.08
C GLU A 8 -1.25 -21.12 19.05
N ALA A 9 -2.59 -21.21 19.14
CA ALA A 9 -3.36 -20.43 20.10
C ALA A 9 -3.06 -20.86 21.55
N VAL A 10 -2.86 -22.16 21.79
CA VAL A 10 -2.49 -22.71 23.11
C VAL A 10 -1.10 -22.24 23.52
N VAL A 11 -0.12 -22.32 22.61
CA VAL A 11 1.24 -21.81 22.85
C VAL A 11 1.24 -20.30 23.07
N ALA A 12 0.43 -19.55 22.33
CA ALA A 12 0.33 -18.11 22.53
C ALA A 12 -0.32 -17.75 23.89
N TYR A 13 -1.22 -18.58 24.40
CA TYR A 13 -1.89 -18.35 25.68
C TYR A 13 -0.91 -18.38 26.86
N SER A 14 0.06 -19.29 26.84
CA SER A 14 1.11 -19.35 27.87
C SER A 14 2.08 -18.17 27.81
N GLN A 15 2.22 -17.53 26.64
CA GLN A 15 3.08 -16.38 26.45
C GLN A 15 2.38 -15.06 26.81
N CYS A 16 1.14 -14.87 26.33
CA CYS A 16 0.40 -13.63 26.45
C CYS A 16 -1.07 -13.80 26.01
N LEU A 17 -2.01 -13.43 26.88
CA LEU A 17 -3.46 -13.46 26.58
C LEU A 17 -3.82 -12.67 25.31
N ARG A 18 -3.19 -11.50 25.10
CA ARG A 18 -3.43 -10.68 23.91
C ARG A 18 -2.99 -11.38 22.62
N LYS A 19 -1.90 -12.16 22.67
CA LYS A 19 -1.41 -12.93 21.51
C LYS A 19 -2.35 -14.07 21.15
N ALA A 20 -2.82 -14.82 22.14
CA ALA A 20 -3.81 -15.88 21.93
C ALA A 20 -5.12 -15.31 21.38
N PHE A 21 -5.59 -14.19 21.94
CA PHE A 21 -6.76 -13.49 21.43
C PHE A 21 -6.59 -13.09 19.97
N LEU A 22 -5.45 -12.50 19.58
CA LEU A 22 -5.21 -12.12 18.19
C LEU A 22 -5.21 -13.35 17.27
N ILE A 23 -4.57 -14.47 17.64
CA ILE A 23 -4.55 -15.68 16.80
C ILE A 23 -5.95 -16.29 16.63
N LEU A 24 -6.75 -16.34 17.70
CA LEU A 24 -8.11 -16.88 17.67
C LEU A 24 -9.09 -15.93 16.97
N CYS A 25 -8.95 -14.63 17.21
CA CYS A 25 -9.93 -13.62 16.79
C CYS A 25 -9.61 -12.94 15.47
N SER A 26 -8.36 -12.98 15.01
CA SER A 26 -8.03 -12.52 13.66
C SER A 26 -8.66 -13.48 12.65
N GLU A 27 -9.61 -12.96 11.90
CA GLU A 27 -10.10 -13.65 10.71
C GLU A 27 -8.91 -13.74 9.75
N ARG A 28 -8.27 -14.91 9.69
CA ARG A 28 -7.39 -15.24 8.57
C ARG A 28 -8.26 -15.24 7.30
N GLN A 29 -8.37 -14.10 6.63
CA GLN A 29 -8.57 -13.97 5.19
C GLN A 29 -8.56 -12.50 4.75
N GLY A 30 -7.43 -12.08 4.18
CA GLY A 30 -7.37 -11.27 2.95
C GLY A 30 -7.90 -9.83 2.93
N MET A 31 -8.62 -9.35 3.93
CA MET A 31 -9.09 -7.95 3.97
C MET A 31 -8.05 -7.08 4.68
N PRO A 32 -7.45 -6.08 3.98
CA PRO A 32 -6.70 -5.05 4.66
C PRO A 32 -7.59 -4.38 5.70
N HIS A 33 -7.06 -4.14 6.90
CA HIS A 33 -7.76 -3.39 7.95
C HIS A 33 -8.32 -2.08 7.37
N ASP A 34 -9.51 -1.64 7.80
CA ASP A 34 -10.17 -0.47 7.21
C ASP A 34 -9.28 0.77 7.17
N TYR A 35 -8.42 0.94 8.18
CA TYR A 35 -7.38 1.97 8.17
C TYR A 35 -6.43 1.90 6.96
N VAL A 36 -5.95 0.71 6.59
CA VAL A 36 -5.08 0.50 5.42
C VAL A 36 -5.83 0.87 4.14
N ARG A 37 -7.12 0.51 4.04
CA ARG A 37 -7.97 0.87 2.90
C ARG A 37 -8.16 2.39 2.80
N LEU A 38 -8.38 3.06 3.93
CA LEU A 38 -8.49 4.52 3.99
C LEU A 38 -7.20 5.21 3.53
N LEU A 39 -6.03 4.69 3.95
CA LEU A 39 -4.73 5.22 3.50
C LEU A 39 -4.53 5.05 1.99
N GLN A 40 -4.86 3.87 1.45
CA GLN A 40 -4.76 3.61 0.01
C GLN A 40 -5.66 4.55 -0.81
N GLU A 41 -6.89 4.75 -0.35
CA GLU A 41 -7.83 5.66 -1.01
C GLU A 41 -7.37 7.11 -0.94
N GLN A 42 -6.82 7.55 0.20
CA GLN A 42 -6.26 8.89 0.33
C GLN A 42 -5.04 9.08 -0.58
N ALA A 43 -4.14 8.10 -0.64
CA ALA A 43 -2.99 8.12 -1.54
C ALA A 43 -3.42 8.24 -3.00
N ARG A 44 -4.46 7.50 -3.40
CA ARG A 44 -5.05 7.58 -4.75
C ARG A 44 -5.59 8.97 -5.07
N ARG A 45 -6.33 9.59 -4.14
CA ARG A 45 -6.87 10.95 -4.32
C ARG A 45 -5.77 12.00 -4.45
N ASN A 46 -4.76 11.92 -3.58
CA ASN A 46 -3.62 12.83 -3.62
C ASN A 46 -2.87 12.71 -4.95
N ARG A 47 -2.65 11.48 -5.42
CA ARG A 47 -2.01 11.20 -6.71
C ARG A 47 -2.74 11.87 -7.87
N ILE A 48 -4.06 11.65 -7.99
CA ILE A 48 -4.86 12.26 -9.07
C ILE A 48 -4.79 13.78 -9.01
N LYS A 49 -4.91 14.36 -7.81
CA LYS A 49 -4.81 15.81 -7.62
C LYS A 49 -3.47 16.35 -8.11
N TYR A 50 -2.38 15.64 -7.81
CA TYR A 50 -1.03 16.07 -8.17
C TYR A 50 -0.76 15.94 -9.68
N VAL A 51 -1.18 14.83 -10.30
CA VAL A 51 -1.07 14.65 -11.76
C VAL A 51 -1.85 15.73 -12.49
N ASN A 52 -3.10 15.99 -12.09
CA ASN A 52 -3.92 17.03 -12.72
C ASN A 52 -3.32 18.43 -12.59
N LEU A 53 -2.66 18.72 -11.45
CA LEU A 53 -1.97 20.00 -11.26
C LEU A 53 -0.81 20.16 -12.25
N ILE A 54 0.02 19.12 -12.39
CA ILE A 54 1.16 19.15 -13.31
C ILE A 54 0.69 19.29 -14.76
N GLU A 55 -0.36 18.56 -15.17
CA GLU A 55 -0.91 18.67 -16.53
C GLU A 55 -1.48 20.07 -16.81
N GLN A 56 -2.02 20.76 -15.80
CA GLN A 56 -2.47 22.14 -15.93
C GLN A 56 -1.32 23.15 -16.02
N GLU A 57 -0.27 22.97 -15.21
CA GLU A 57 0.90 23.86 -15.22
C GLU A 57 1.78 23.65 -16.47
N HIS A 58 1.74 22.45 -17.06
CA HIS A 58 2.56 22.07 -18.21
C HIS A 58 1.72 21.41 -19.31
N PRO A 59 0.98 22.19 -20.12
CA PRO A 59 0.01 21.68 -21.12
C PRO A 59 0.63 20.91 -22.30
N GLY A 60 1.96 20.74 -22.34
CA GLY A 60 2.68 19.91 -23.32
C GLY A 60 3.23 18.60 -22.76
N VAL A 61 3.11 18.37 -21.45
CA VAL A 61 3.59 17.13 -20.82
C VAL A 61 2.54 16.06 -20.99
N SER A 62 2.90 14.95 -21.65
CA SER A 62 2.02 13.79 -21.77
C SER A 62 2.28 12.80 -20.63
N THR A 63 1.21 12.21 -20.10
CA THR A 63 1.28 10.99 -19.27
C THR A 63 1.63 9.83 -20.21
N GLY A 64 2.93 9.66 -20.45
CA GLY A 64 3.47 8.78 -21.49
C GLY A 64 4.20 7.55 -20.94
N ASN A 65 4.54 6.63 -21.84
CA ASN A 65 5.49 5.54 -21.56
C ASN A 65 6.92 6.08 -21.72
N ALA A 66 7.90 5.51 -21.02
CA ALA A 66 9.32 5.87 -21.13
C ALA A 66 9.86 5.83 -22.57
N ALA A 67 9.19 5.14 -23.50
CA ALA A 67 9.50 5.18 -24.92
C ALA A 67 9.38 6.59 -25.54
N VAL A 68 8.50 7.45 -25.02
CA VAL A 68 8.30 8.82 -25.49
C VAL A 68 9.48 9.74 -25.08
N LEU A 69 10.19 9.41 -23.99
CA LEU A 69 11.42 10.10 -23.61
C LEU A 69 12.50 10.03 -24.70
N LEU A 70 12.53 8.95 -25.48
CA LEU A 70 13.50 8.77 -26.57
C LEU A 70 13.29 9.75 -27.73
N ASN A 71 12.09 10.34 -27.82
CA ASN A 71 11.75 11.34 -28.83
C ASN A 71 12.07 12.78 -28.36
N GLY A 72 12.58 12.96 -27.14
CA GLY A 72 12.92 14.27 -26.57
C GLY A 72 11.72 15.09 -26.10
N GLU A 73 10.57 14.45 -25.89
CA GLU A 73 9.38 15.10 -25.31
C GLU A 73 9.41 15.07 -23.78
N ASP A 74 8.80 16.08 -23.15
CA ASP A 74 8.62 16.10 -21.70
C ASP A 74 7.49 15.13 -21.31
N VAL A 75 7.80 14.19 -20.41
CA VAL A 75 6.88 13.10 -20.03
C VAL A 75 6.73 13.01 -18.52
N LEU A 76 5.49 12.81 -18.06
CA LEU A 76 5.20 12.49 -16.67
C LEU A 76 5.18 10.97 -16.46
N LEU A 77 6.10 10.47 -15.65
CA LEU A 77 6.22 9.03 -15.35
C LEU A 77 5.86 8.72 -13.90
N GLU A 78 5.00 7.72 -13.70
CA GLU A 78 4.78 7.13 -12.39
C GLU A 78 5.89 6.13 -12.07
N VAL A 79 6.76 6.47 -11.12
CA VAL A 79 7.86 5.58 -10.69
C VAL A 79 7.66 5.18 -9.23
N PRO A 80 7.64 3.88 -8.91
CA PRO A 80 7.64 3.44 -7.53
C PRO A 80 9.00 3.74 -6.91
N LEU A 81 9.02 4.63 -5.90
CA LEU A 81 10.21 4.88 -5.11
C LEU A 81 10.43 3.68 -4.19
N ARG A 82 11.46 2.88 -4.49
CA ARG A 82 11.94 1.86 -3.56
C ARG A 82 12.93 2.54 -2.63
N LEU A 83 12.62 2.61 -1.33
CA LEU A 83 13.65 2.86 -0.34
C LEU A 83 14.62 1.69 -0.41
N HIS A 84 15.85 1.93 -0.87
CA HIS A 84 16.93 1.01 -0.55
C HIS A 84 17.17 1.12 0.95
N ASP A 85 17.07 0.00 1.66
CA ASP A 85 17.55 -0.12 3.04
C ASP A 85 19.06 0.13 3.02
N SER A 86 19.48 1.39 3.17
CA SER A 86 20.86 1.72 3.48
C SER A 86 21.09 1.44 4.96
N ALA A 87 21.17 0.16 5.31
CA ALA A 87 21.84 -0.30 6.51
C ALA A 87 23.30 -0.57 6.13
N SER A 88 24.18 0.36 6.47
CA SER A 88 25.62 0.10 6.66
C SER A 88 25.96 0.45 8.10
#